data_AF-A0A4R3A8X6-F1
#
_entry.id   AF-A0A4R3A8X6-F1
#
_cell.length_a   1.000
_cell.length_b   1.000
_cell.length_c   1.000
_cell.angle_alpha   90.00
_cell.angle_beta   90.00
_cell.angle_gamma   90.00
#
_symmetry.space_group_name_H-M   'P 1'
#
loop_
_entity.id
_entity.type
_entity.pdbx_description
1 polymer ?
#
loop_
_entity_poly.entity_id
_entity_poly.type
_entity_poly.pdbx_seq_one_letter_code
_entity_poly.pdbx_strand_id
1 'polypeptide(L)'
;MTVNEADNGASALIAYGSYAPGGENHARLAFFAGEWRKGYVLGTRHTSDDDIGPGEGLIDAWVLEFPRPQADVNSPEYQAWARRLSDLWKGLDNVMGATMSRDSRPWWPEGSAIVVGAAGMKVANIYLPLRRFADHLEKQQPEPSAEAPPASVVEPERAPQAVPDEQHDLEILWRQTYTGEQENDHSHFIALIGQAHPDRFDTLFADLPDGGRFLERLKRLFTDHWPATQSLPAAEGENAGFHARPLVRNARPLDVLVELARRDIAQRAGFLRARGKTTHADALDELTFVTGKPEHPEWEEAGDALDAFADEVRYSGPKRPSWHYGLKEACHGIAADYVLQDWLMLFLLQPDLPEPKPRPRGGLISRLGLRRESPSLDLEPAYSLWKAGGRYEIDGKNCCVYEVERHEG
;
A
#
# COMPACT_ATOMS: atom_id res chain seq x y z
N MET A 1 6.89 9.70 22.47
CA MET A 1 6.96 8.26 22.76
C MET A 1 6.97 7.58 21.41
N THR A 2 8.15 7.22 20.95
CA THR A 2 8.41 6.61 19.63
C THR A 2 8.07 5.12 19.69
N VAL A 3 7.35 4.65 18.68
CA VAL A 3 6.96 3.24 18.53
C VAL A 3 8.20 2.46 18.11
N ASN A 4 8.57 1.50 18.94
CA ASN A 4 9.74 0.63 18.78
C ASN A 4 9.38 -0.45 17.74
N GLU A 5 10.05 -0.47 16.58
CA GLU A 5 9.74 -1.31 15.39
C GLU A 5 9.77 -2.84 15.60
N ALA A 6 10.07 -3.32 16.81
CA ALA A 6 10.04 -4.73 17.14
C ALA A 6 8.75 -5.19 17.84
N ASP A 7 7.60 -4.59 17.55
CA ASP A 7 6.27 -5.08 17.97
C ASP A 7 5.83 -6.32 17.14
N ASN A 8 6.78 -7.20 16.82
CA ASN A 8 6.72 -8.22 15.77
C ASN A 8 6.15 -9.58 16.20
N GLY A 9 5.39 -9.66 17.30
CA GLY A 9 4.84 -10.93 17.79
C GLY A 9 5.88 -12.01 18.13
N ALA A 10 7.19 -11.68 18.17
CA ALA A 10 8.24 -12.65 18.44
C ALA A 10 8.04 -13.26 19.84
N SER A 11 8.09 -14.59 19.90
CA SER A 11 7.94 -15.36 21.13
C SER A 11 9.29 -15.71 21.77
N ALA A 12 10.35 -14.98 21.42
CA ALA A 12 11.70 -15.26 21.88
C ALA A 12 12.59 -14.02 21.98
N LEU A 13 13.47 -14.02 22.97
CA LEU A 13 14.48 -13.00 23.23
C LEU A 13 15.88 -13.61 23.19
N ILE A 14 16.78 -13.04 22.40
CA ILE A 14 18.20 -13.34 22.40
C ILE A 14 18.87 -12.49 23.49
N ALA A 15 19.60 -13.15 24.38
CA ALA A 15 20.47 -12.53 25.38
C ALA A 15 21.91 -12.96 25.15
N TYR A 16 22.84 -12.02 25.27
CA TYR A 16 24.26 -12.22 25.03
C TYR A 16 25.06 -11.38 26.04
N GLY A 17 26.37 -11.59 26.11
CA GLY A 17 27.26 -10.86 27.02
C GLY A 17 26.82 -10.99 28.49
N SER A 18 26.77 -9.88 29.20
CA SER A 18 26.36 -9.80 30.61
C SER A 18 24.88 -10.06 30.84
N TYR A 19 24.04 -10.08 29.78
CA TYR A 19 22.61 -10.41 29.87
C TYR A 19 22.32 -11.90 29.70
N ALA A 20 23.28 -12.67 29.18
CA ALA A 20 23.17 -14.13 29.10
C ALA A 20 23.16 -14.79 30.49
N PRO A 21 22.57 -15.99 30.65
CA PRO A 21 22.62 -16.75 31.89
C PRO A 21 24.02 -16.80 32.53
N GLY A 22 24.11 -16.36 33.79
CA GLY A 22 25.37 -16.26 34.54
C GLY A 22 26.11 -14.92 34.42
N GLY A 23 25.64 -14.00 33.57
CA GLY A 23 26.19 -12.65 33.44
C GLY A 23 25.68 -11.67 34.50
N GLU A 24 26.40 -10.56 34.69
CA GLU A 24 26.12 -9.56 35.74
C GLU A 24 24.74 -8.88 35.61
N ASN A 25 24.24 -8.70 34.38
CA ASN A 25 22.94 -8.08 34.11
C ASN A 25 21.81 -9.11 33.90
N HIS A 26 22.10 -10.41 33.94
CA HIS A 26 21.11 -11.46 33.72
C HIS A 26 19.93 -11.38 34.69
N ALA A 27 20.17 -10.96 35.94
CA ALA A 27 19.12 -10.79 36.95
C ALA A 27 18.00 -9.84 36.52
N ARG A 28 18.27 -8.90 35.60
CA ARG A 28 17.26 -8.01 35.01
C ARG A 28 16.25 -8.76 34.13
N LEU A 29 16.64 -9.92 33.61
CA LEU A 29 15.82 -10.79 32.78
C LEU A 29 15.27 -12.00 33.56
N ALA A 30 15.73 -12.22 34.79
CA ALA A 30 15.38 -13.39 35.60
C ALA A 30 13.90 -13.41 36.05
N PHE A 31 13.19 -12.28 35.97
CA PHE A 31 11.75 -12.22 36.25
C PHE A 31 10.89 -12.84 35.13
N PHE A 32 11.42 -12.96 33.91
CA PHE A 32 10.65 -13.48 32.79
C PHE A 32 10.60 -15.02 32.81
N ALA A 33 9.38 -15.56 32.73
CA ALA A 33 9.17 -17.00 32.65
C ALA A 33 9.43 -17.50 31.22
N GLY A 34 10.22 -18.57 31.09
CA GLY A 34 10.50 -19.21 29.80
C GLY A 34 11.64 -20.22 29.89
N GLU A 35 11.97 -20.83 28.75
CA GLU A 35 13.10 -21.76 28.64
C GLU A 35 14.31 -21.07 28.02
N TRP A 36 15.46 -21.17 28.68
CA TRP A 36 16.73 -20.68 28.17
C TRP A 36 17.45 -21.78 27.39
N ARG A 37 17.85 -21.50 26.15
CA ARG A 37 18.62 -22.42 25.30
C ARG A 37 19.87 -21.74 24.78
N LYS A 38 21.00 -22.45 24.82
CA LYS A 38 22.30 -21.96 24.36
C LYS A 38 22.45 -22.12 22.85
N GLY A 39 23.10 -21.15 22.23
CA GLY A 39 23.35 -21.14 20.79
C GLY A 39 24.21 -19.96 20.36
N TYR A 40 23.98 -19.49 19.14
CA TYR A 40 24.82 -18.48 18.50
C TYR A 40 24.00 -17.47 17.71
N VAL A 41 24.52 -16.25 17.62
CA VAL A 41 24.07 -15.19 16.72
C VAL A 41 25.24 -14.72 15.87
N LEU A 42 24.96 -14.26 14.65
CA LEU A 42 25.97 -13.60 13.81
C LEU A 42 26.08 -12.12 14.20
N GLY A 43 27.29 -11.68 14.47
CA GLY A 43 27.59 -10.30 14.79
C GLY A 43 29.07 -10.02 14.96
N THR A 44 29.41 -8.74 15.10
CA THR A 44 30.75 -8.27 15.42
C THR A 44 30.77 -7.78 16.87
N ARG A 45 31.64 -8.35 17.72
CA ARG A 45 31.92 -7.76 19.04
C ARG A 45 32.82 -6.55 18.87
N HIS A 46 32.48 -5.46 19.55
CA HIS A 46 33.23 -4.21 19.49
C HIS A 46 34.03 -3.98 20.77
N THR A 47 33.55 -3.09 21.65
CA THR A 47 34.32 -2.69 22.84
C THR A 47 34.11 -3.57 24.07
N SER A 48 33.04 -4.36 24.10
CA SER A 48 32.74 -5.31 25.18
C SER A 48 31.83 -6.44 24.67
N ASP A 49 31.62 -7.45 25.50
CA ASP A 49 30.70 -8.55 25.18
C ASP A 49 29.23 -8.11 25.12
N ASP A 50 28.88 -6.94 25.67
CA ASP A 50 27.55 -6.32 25.56
C ASP A 50 27.38 -5.44 24.33
N ASP A 51 28.48 -5.18 23.61
CA ASP A 51 28.55 -4.27 22.47
C ASP A 51 28.77 -5.07 21.18
N ILE A 52 27.66 -5.63 20.69
CA ILE A 52 27.62 -6.38 19.43
C ILE A 52 26.89 -5.58 18.36
N GLY A 53 27.35 -5.71 17.12
CA GLY A 53 26.68 -5.15 15.95
C GLY A 53 26.59 -6.12 14.78
N PRO A 54 26.09 -5.67 13.62
CA PRO A 54 26.05 -6.48 12.40
C PRO A 54 27.44 -7.05 12.05
N GLY A 55 27.47 -8.29 11.58
CA GLY A 55 28.71 -8.95 11.18
C GLY A 55 28.54 -10.44 11.00
N GLU A 56 29.62 -11.08 10.55
CA GLU A 56 29.67 -12.51 10.24
C GLU A 56 30.36 -13.33 11.34
N GLY A 57 30.78 -12.68 12.43
CA GLY A 57 31.38 -13.35 13.58
C GLY A 57 30.36 -14.15 14.37
N LEU A 58 30.76 -15.31 14.89
CA LEU A 58 29.90 -16.10 15.77
C LEU A 58 30.02 -15.64 17.21
N ILE A 59 28.89 -15.23 17.77
CA ILE A 59 28.79 -14.75 19.14
C ILE A 59 27.95 -15.73 19.94
N ASP A 60 28.52 -16.25 21.03
CA ASP A 60 27.78 -17.03 22.02
C ASP A 60 26.59 -16.24 22.54
N ALA A 61 25.41 -16.83 22.44
CA ALA A 61 24.16 -16.22 22.85
C ALA A 61 23.21 -17.28 23.41
N TRP A 62 22.17 -16.81 24.06
CA TRP A 62 21.09 -17.62 24.57
C TRP A 62 19.77 -17.09 24.05
N VAL A 63 18.82 -17.98 23.81
CA VAL A 63 17.44 -17.59 23.53
C VAL A 63 16.57 -17.94 24.74
N LEU A 64 15.79 -16.97 25.21
CA LEU A 64 14.67 -17.18 26.12
C LEU A 64 13.41 -17.36 25.28
N GLU A 65 12.78 -18.52 25.37
CA GLU A 65 11.53 -18.81 24.68
C GLU A 65 10.33 -18.57 25.60
N PHE A 66 9.40 -17.72 25.16
CA PHE A 66 8.13 -17.51 25.84
C PHE A 66 7.16 -18.64 25.45
N PRO A 67 6.54 -19.35 26.41
CA PRO A 67 5.64 -20.45 26.12
C PRO A 67 4.48 -19.97 25.24
N ARG A 68 4.32 -20.55 24.05
CA ARG A 68 3.18 -20.31 23.16
C ARG A 68 2.11 -21.37 23.40
N PRO A 69 0.83 -21.01 23.59
CA PRO A 69 -0.24 -22.00 23.74
C PRO A 69 -0.40 -22.79 22.44
N GLN A 70 -0.66 -24.10 22.55
CA GLN A 70 -1.11 -24.94 21.44
C GLN A 70 -2.61 -24.76 21.20
N ALA A 71 -3.02 -23.51 21.02
CA ALA A 71 -4.41 -23.13 20.82
C ALA A 71 -4.55 -22.49 19.43
N ASP A 72 -5.75 -22.61 18.86
CA ASP A 72 -6.10 -21.91 17.63
C ASP A 72 -5.85 -20.40 17.80
N VAL A 73 -5.35 -19.74 16.76
CA VAL A 73 -4.99 -18.31 16.81
C VAL A 73 -6.20 -17.40 17.06
N ASN A 74 -7.42 -17.88 16.79
CA ASN A 74 -8.67 -17.17 17.09
C ASN A 74 -9.25 -17.53 18.46
N SER A 75 -8.60 -18.44 19.19
CA SER A 75 -9.05 -18.81 20.53
C SER A 75 -8.85 -17.63 21.51
N PRO A 76 -9.77 -17.46 22.48
CA PRO A 76 -9.58 -16.51 23.57
C PRO A 76 -8.26 -16.73 24.34
N GLU A 77 -7.79 -17.98 24.40
CA GLU A 77 -6.52 -18.37 25.01
C GLU A 77 -5.32 -17.75 24.27
N TYR A 78 -5.28 -17.84 22.94
CA TYR A 78 -4.24 -17.24 22.12
C TYR A 78 -4.27 -15.71 22.20
N GLN A 79 -5.46 -15.10 22.15
CA GLN A 79 -5.61 -13.64 22.27
C GLN A 79 -5.19 -13.11 23.65
N ALA A 80 -5.45 -13.86 24.73
CA ALA A 80 -4.96 -13.52 26.05
C ALA A 80 -3.44 -13.66 26.16
N TRP A 81 -2.86 -14.68 25.51
CA TRP A 81 -1.42 -14.84 25.41
C TRP A 81 -0.76 -13.70 24.63
N ALA A 82 -1.27 -13.33 23.46
CA ALA A 82 -0.70 -12.27 22.63
C ALA A 82 -0.67 -10.91 23.34
N ARG A 83 -1.75 -10.57 24.08
CA ARG A 83 -1.78 -9.37 24.92
C ARG A 83 -0.69 -9.38 26.00
N ARG A 84 -0.55 -10.50 26.71
CA ARG A 84 0.52 -10.66 27.72
C ARG A 84 1.92 -10.58 27.11
N LEU A 85 2.11 -11.09 25.89
CA LEU A 85 3.37 -10.99 25.18
C LEU A 85 3.71 -9.54 24.82
N SER A 86 2.73 -8.75 24.36
CA SER A 86 2.92 -7.31 24.10
C SER A 86 3.26 -6.53 25.38
N ASP A 87 2.56 -6.80 26.48
CA ASP A 87 2.87 -6.18 27.78
C ASP A 87 4.26 -6.56 28.28
N LEU A 88 4.68 -7.81 28.05
CA LEU A 88 6.03 -8.29 28.37
C LEU A 88 7.09 -7.53 27.57
N TRP A 89 6.87 -7.33 26.28
CA TRP A 89 7.77 -6.57 25.42
C TRP A 89 7.91 -5.10 25.84
N LYS A 90 6.80 -4.44 26.18
CA LYS A 90 6.82 -3.09 26.76
C LYS A 90 7.58 -3.05 28.09
N GLY A 91 7.45 -4.10 28.91
CA GLY A 91 8.22 -4.26 30.13
C GLY A 91 9.72 -4.37 29.87
N LEU A 92 10.13 -5.18 28.89
CA LEU A 92 11.53 -5.34 28.49
C LEU A 92 12.14 -4.03 27.97
N ASP A 93 11.42 -3.28 27.15
CA ASP A 93 11.87 -1.97 26.67
C ASP A 93 12.19 -1.02 27.82
N ASN A 94 11.36 -1.02 28.87
CA ASN A 94 11.61 -0.23 30.07
C ASN A 94 12.81 -0.73 30.88
N VAL A 95 13.02 -2.04 30.99
CA VAL A 95 14.14 -2.65 31.74
C VAL A 95 15.49 -2.40 31.04
N MET A 96 15.50 -2.45 29.70
CA MET A 96 16.71 -2.24 28.90
C MET A 96 17.07 -0.75 28.80
N GLY A 97 16.07 0.12 28.90
CA GLY A 97 16.24 1.57 29.00
C GLY A 97 16.63 2.23 27.67
N ALA A 98 16.67 3.56 27.68
CA ALA A 98 16.79 4.39 26.47
C ALA A 98 18.15 4.32 25.75
N THR A 99 19.10 3.50 26.23
CA THR A 99 20.42 3.33 25.60
C THR A 99 20.52 2.06 24.77
N MET A 100 19.46 1.25 24.72
CA MET A 100 19.38 0.01 23.96
C MET A 100 18.19 0.10 23.00
N SER A 101 18.33 -0.48 21.80
CA SER A 101 17.24 -0.62 20.83
C SER A 101 16.95 -2.08 20.56
N ARG A 102 15.69 -2.39 20.28
CA ARG A 102 15.24 -3.75 19.98
C ARG A 102 15.35 -3.99 18.46
N ASP A 103 16.02 -5.07 18.08
CA ASP A 103 16.24 -5.52 16.70
C ASP A 103 15.82 -7.00 16.56
N SER A 104 15.73 -7.51 15.34
CA SER A 104 15.46 -8.94 15.06
C SER A 104 16.69 -9.62 14.47
N ARG A 105 17.09 -10.76 15.02
CA ARG A 105 18.25 -11.52 14.51
C ARG A 105 17.97 -13.02 14.40
N PRO A 106 18.58 -13.69 13.41
CA PRO A 106 18.60 -15.14 13.38
C PRO A 106 19.51 -15.69 14.49
N TRP A 107 19.04 -16.74 15.14
CA TRP A 107 19.72 -17.49 16.18
C TRP A 107 19.76 -18.97 15.80
N TRP A 108 20.87 -19.64 16.12
CA TRP A 108 21.07 -21.06 15.87
C TRP A 108 21.36 -21.80 17.18
N PRO A 109 20.72 -22.96 17.44
CA PRO A 109 21.03 -23.74 18.63
C PRO A 109 22.44 -24.30 18.61
N GLU A 110 23.02 -24.51 19.81
CA GLU A 110 24.35 -25.09 19.97
C GLU A 110 24.47 -26.43 19.21
N GLY A 111 25.55 -26.59 18.45
CA GLY A 111 25.78 -27.76 17.59
C GLY A 111 25.13 -27.72 16.20
N SER A 112 24.42 -26.66 15.83
CA SER A 112 23.82 -26.50 14.50
C SER A 112 24.83 -26.12 13.42
N ALA A 113 24.62 -26.58 12.19
CA ALA A 113 25.38 -26.12 11.02
C ALA A 113 24.88 -24.72 10.60
N ILE A 114 25.80 -23.75 10.58
CA ILE A 114 25.46 -22.34 10.32
C ILE A 114 25.55 -22.09 8.81
N VAL A 115 24.44 -22.33 8.13
CA VAL A 115 24.26 -22.03 6.70
C VAL A 115 23.06 -21.10 6.57
N VAL A 116 23.19 -20.03 5.79
CA VAL A 116 22.08 -19.10 5.51
C VAL A 116 20.92 -19.88 4.89
N GLY A 117 19.74 -19.86 5.52
CA GLY A 117 18.56 -20.64 5.10
C GLY A 117 18.49 -22.08 5.65
N ALA A 118 19.31 -22.47 6.62
CA ALA A 118 19.31 -23.82 7.18
C ALA A 118 18.13 -24.12 8.13
N ALA A 119 17.75 -25.40 8.16
CA ALA A 119 16.84 -25.96 9.15
C ALA A 119 17.34 -25.73 10.59
N GLY A 120 16.47 -25.20 11.47
CA GLY A 120 16.77 -24.96 12.88
C GLY A 120 17.13 -23.51 13.25
N MET A 121 17.22 -22.60 12.27
CA MET A 121 17.34 -21.16 12.52
C MET A 121 16.04 -20.60 13.10
N LYS A 122 16.13 -19.83 14.19
CA LYS A 122 14.99 -19.10 14.77
C LYS A 122 15.25 -17.59 14.71
N VAL A 123 14.30 -16.82 14.20
CA VAL A 123 14.35 -15.35 14.31
C VAL A 123 13.78 -14.97 15.67
N ALA A 124 14.54 -14.17 16.42
CA ALA A 124 14.16 -13.71 17.76
C ALA A 124 14.61 -12.26 17.98
N ASN A 125 13.95 -11.58 18.90
CA ASN A 125 14.30 -10.20 19.23
C ASN A 125 15.60 -10.15 20.03
N ILE A 126 16.38 -9.08 19.86
CA ILE A 126 17.63 -8.82 20.56
C ILE A 126 17.71 -7.34 20.94
N TYR A 127 18.42 -6.99 22.00
CA TYR A 127 18.66 -5.59 22.36
C TYR A 127 20.10 -5.20 22.07
N LEU A 128 20.31 -4.13 21.31
CA LEU A 128 21.62 -3.65 20.87
C LEU A 128 21.92 -2.23 21.41
N PRO A 129 23.17 -1.88 21.76
CA PRO A 129 23.50 -0.56 22.29
C PRO A 129 23.41 0.57 21.26
N LEU A 130 22.61 1.60 21.54
CA LEU A 130 22.37 2.73 20.64
C LEU A 130 23.61 3.58 20.33
N ARG A 131 24.63 3.58 21.19
CA ARG A 131 25.83 4.43 21.05
C ARG A 131 26.61 4.23 19.74
N ARG A 132 26.43 3.09 19.06
CA ARG A 132 27.05 2.79 17.76
C ARG A 132 26.08 2.77 16.59
N PHE A 133 24.79 2.90 16.89
CA PHE A 133 23.70 2.95 15.93
C PHE A 133 23.01 4.32 15.95
N ALA A 134 23.75 5.38 16.31
CA ALA A 134 23.23 6.74 16.31
C ALA A 134 22.67 7.12 14.91
N ASP A 135 23.28 6.60 13.84
CA ASP A 135 22.79 6.77 12.46
C ASP A 135 21.45 6.08 12.19
N HIS A 136 21.05 5.08 12.99
CA HIS A 136 19.69 4.51 12.97
C HIS A 136 18.67 5.40 13.69
N LEU A 137 19.12 6.27 14.60
CA LEU A 137 18.30 7.30 15.24
C LEU A 137 18.27 8.63 14.46
N GLU A 138 19.35 8.99 13.74
CA GLU A 138 19.37 10.19 12.88
C GLU A 138 18.45 10.04 11.65
N LYS A 139 18.21 8.80 11.17
CA LYS A 139 17.10 8.52 10.23
C LYS A 139 15.71 8.53 10.89
N GLN A 140 15.63 8.72 12.20
CA GLN A 140 14.39 8.70 12.99
C GLN A 140 14.15 9.98 13.83
N GLN A 141 14.99 11.02 13.69
CA GLN A 141 14.75 12.36 14.27
C GLN A 141 14.52 13.40 13.16
N PRO A 142 13.40 14.15 13.17
CA PRO A 142 13.21 15.28 12.26
C PRO A 142 13.98 16.51 12.76
N GLU A 143 14.75 17.17 11.89
CA GLU A 143 15.48 18.42 12.21
C GLU A 143 14.55 19.59 12.56
N PRO A 144 15.00 20.57 13.39
CA PRO A 144 14.20 21.73 13.78
C PRO A 144 14.29 22.86 12.74
N SER A 145 13.15 23.26 12.19
CA SER A 145 12.99 24.33 11.18
C SER A 145 13.56 25.69 11.59
N ALA A 146 14.34 26.32 10.69
CA ALA A 146 14.59 27.76 10.72
C ALA A 146 13.61 28.51 9.79
N GLU A 147 12.97 29.52 10.37
CA GLU A 147 12.10 30.59 9.86
C GLU A 147 12.23 30.93 8.35
N ALA A 148 11.20 31.20 7.55
CA ALA A 148 9.73 31.28 7.69
C ALA A 148 9.12 31.39 6.25
N PRO A 149 7.80 31.62 6.05
CA PRO A 149 6.71 30.65 5.89
C PRO A 149 5.97 30.81 4.52
N PRO A 150 4.84 30.16 4.23
CA PRO A 150 4.31 28.88 4.68
C PRO A 150 4.16 27.95 3.46
N ALA A 151 4.99 26.92 3.33
CA ALA A 151 4.77 25.89 2.33
C ALA A 151 5.11 24.54 2.94
N SER A 152 4.06 23.92 3.47
CA SER A 152 3.71 22.54 3.16
C SER A 152 4.85 21.55 3.08
N VAL A 153 5.16 20.98 4.24
CA VAL A 153 5.19 19.52 4.51
C VAL A 153 5.48 18.65 3.29
N VAL A 154 6.76 18.29 3.09
CA VAL A 154 7.16 17.13 2.29
C VAL A 154 8.23 16.37 3.07
N GLU A 155 7.90 15.14 3.45
CA GLU A 155 8.79 14.07 3.95
C GLU A 155 9.83 13.70 2.88
N PRO A 156 11.01 13.17 3.27
CA PRO A 156 11.60 12.16 2.41
C PRO A 156 12.07 10.89 3.16
N GLU A 157 11.48 9.79 2.70
CA GLU A 157 12.14 8.57 2.22
C GLU A 157 12.80 7.62 3.23
N ARG A 158 12.03 6.58 3.61
CA ARG A 158 12.52 5.29 4.09
C ARG A 158 12.99 4.41 2.93
N ALA A 159 14.14 3.76 3.13
CA ALA A 159 14.61 2.59 2.38
C ALA A 159 13.99 1.28 2.93
N PRO A 160 13.95 0.18 2.14
CA PRO A 160 13.12 -1.00 2.40
C PRO A 160 13.78 -2.01 3.37
N GLN A 161 12.97 -2.71 4.17
CA GLN A 161 13.36 -3.87 4.98
C GLN A 161 12.64 -5.13 4.45
N ALA A 162 13.40 -6.23 4.32
CA ALA A 162 12.89 -7.55 4.00
C ALA A 162 12.20 -8.22 5.22
N VAL A 163 10.94 -8.64 5.04
CA VAL A 163 10.09 -9.38 5.99
C VAL A 163 10.09 -10.88 5.62
N PRO A 164 10.20 -11.82 6.58
CA PRO A 164 10.06 -13.25 6.30
C PRO A 164 8.59 -13.66 6.15
N ASP A 165 8.34 -14.64 5.26
CA ASP A 165 7.05 -15.23 4.87
C ASP A 165 6.09 -15.53 6.05
N GLU A 166 5.38 -14.52 6.53
CA GLU A 166 4.02 -14.68 7.01
C GLU A 166 3.19 -14.86 5.75
N GLN A 167 2.62 -16.05 5.56
CA GLN A 167 1.51 -16.22 4.64
C GLN A 167 0.39 -15.34 5.21
N HIS A 168 0.36 -14.09 4.75
CA HIS A 168 -0.60 -13.07 5.09
C HIS A 168 -1.97 -13.72 4.90
N ASP A 169 -2.67 -14.00 5.99
CA ASP A 169 -4.04 -14.45 5.86
C ASP A 169 -4.82 -13.25 5.33
N LEU A 170 -4.92 -13.21 4.00
CA LEU A 170 -5.48 -12.10 3.23
C LEU A 170 -6.92 -11.79 3.69
N GLU A 171 -7.62 -12.77 4.24
CA GLU A 171 -8.96 -12.62 4.82
C GLU A 171 -8.91 -11.89 6.17
N ILE A 172 -7.89 -12.15 6.99
CA ILE A 172 -7.65 -11.43 8.25
C ILE A 172 -7.27 -9.97 7.97
N LEU A 173 -6.39 -9.72 7.00
CA LEU A 173 -5.96 -8.36 6.65
C LEU A 173 -7.09 -7.54 6.04
N TRP A 174 -7.89 -8.12 5.14
CA TRP A 174 -9.09 -7.48 4.63
C TRP A 174 -10.06 -7.14 5.76
N ARG A 175 -10.38 -8.12 6.63
CA ARG A 175 -11.29 -7.91 7.76
C ARG A 175 -10.81 -6.78 8.64
N GLN A 176 -9.56 -6.83 9.10
CA GLN A 176 -8.99 -5.84 10.03
C GLN A 176 -9.01 -4.42 9.44
N THR A 177 -8.80 -4.30 8.13
CA THR A 177 -8.79 -3.00 7.46
C THR A 177 -10.21 -2.50 7.12
N TYR A 178 -11.13 -3.41 6.80
CA TYR A 178 -12.54 -3.09 6.58
C TYR A 178 -13.25 -2.68 7.89
N THR A 179 -12.95 -3.35 9.01
CA THR A 179 -13.55 -3.07 10.32
C THR A 179 -12.86 -1.93 11.09
N GLY A 180 -11.69 -1.47 10.63
CA GLY A 180 -10.90 -0.44 11.30
C GLY A 180 -10.27 -0.91 12.61
N GLU A 181 -10.03 -2.22 12.74
CA GLU A 181 -9.35 -2.85 13.89
C GLU A 181 -7.84 -2.51 13.93
N GLN A 182 -7.25 -2.18 12.78
CA GLN A 182 -5.90 -1.62 12.65
C GLN A 182 -5.97 -0.27 11.91
N GLU A 183 -4.92 0.55 12.02
CA GLU A 183 -4.78 1.73 11.15
C GLU A 183 -4.72 1.27 9.69
N ASN A 184 -5.42 1.99 8.82
CA ASN A 184 -5.51 1.63 7.41
C ASN A 184 -4.19 1.92 6.71
N ASP A 185 -3.33 0.92 6.63
CA ASP A 185 -2.14 0.97 5.78
C ASP A 185 -2.51 0.53 4.35
N HIS A 186 -2.30 1.44 3.41
CA HIS A 186 -2.50 1.19 1.99
C HIS A 186 -1.53 0.14 1.43
N SER A 187 -0.36 -0.04 2.06
CA SER A 187 0.63 -1.06 1.70
C SER A 187 0.05 -2.48 1.79
N HIS A 188 -0.77 -2.75 2.80
CA HIS A 188 -1.44 -4.04 2.99
C HIS A 188 -2.49 -4.32 1.90
N PHE A 189 -3.21 -3.30 1.44
CA PHE A 189 -4.15 -3.44 0.32
C PHE A 189 -3.42 -3.65 -1.02
N ILE A 190 -2.27 -2.99 -1.22
CA ILE A 190 -1.42 -3.24 -2.40
C ILE A 190 -0.95 -4.68 -2.41
N ALA A 191 -0.48 -5.20 -1.27
CA ALA A 191 -0.10 -6.60 -1.12
C ALA A 191 -1.28 -7.54 -1.41
N LEU A 192 -2.47 -7.25 -0.87
CA LEU A 192 -3.66 -8.07 -1.05
C LEU A 192 -4.08 -8.16 -2.52
N ILE A 193 -4.06 -7.05 -3.25
CA ILE A 193 -4.44 -7.03 -4.66
C ILE A 193 -3.32 -7.61 -5.53
N GLY A 194 -2.07 -7.25 -5.29
CA GLY A 194 -0.91 -7.66 -6.09
C GLY A 194 -0.53 -9.13 -5.94
N GLN A 195 -0.77 -9.74 -4.76
CA GLN A 195 -0.38 -11.12 -4.46
C GLN A 195 -1.54 -12.12 -4.58
N ALA A 196 -2.80 -11.66 -4.62
CA ALA A 196 -3.94 -12.54 -4.81
C ALA A 196 -4.18 -12.87 -6.29
N HIS A 197 -4.48 -14.15 -6.54
CA HIS A 197 -4.99 -14.56 -7.84
C HIS A 197 -6.39 -13.94 -8.08
N PRO A 198 -6.75 -13.51 -9.30
CA PRO A 198 -8.05 -12.91 -9.59
C PRO A 198 -9.26 -13.74 -9.15
N ASP A 199 -9.13 -15.08 -9.13
CA ASP A 199 -10.19 -16.00 -8.67
C ASP A 199 -10.48 -15.88 -7.17
N ARG A 200 -9.57 -15.28 -6.38
CA ARG A 200 -9.76 -15.05 -4.94
C ARG A 200 -10.42 -13.71 -4.63
N PHE A 201 -10.51 -12.78 -5.60
CA PHE A 201 -11.03 -11.44 -5.34
C PHE A 201 -12.47 -11.43 -4.84
N ASP A 202 -13.34 -12.34 -5.32
CA ASP A 202 -14.73 -12.41 -4.84
C ASP A 202 -14.81 -12.74 -3.36
N THR A 203 -13.96 -13.64 -2.88
CA THR A 203 -13.88 -13.99 -1.46
C THR A 203 -13.22 -12.88 -0.64
N LEU A 204 -12.15 -12.28 -1.16
CA LEU A 204 -11.38 -11.25 -0.46
C LEU A 204 -12.14 -9.93 -0.29
N PHE A 205 -13.03 -9.58 -1.21
CA PHE A 205 -13.77 -8.31 -1.19
C PHE A 205 -15.28 -8.53 -1.06
N ALA A 206 -15.71 -9.69 -0.55
CA ALA A 206 -17.13 -10.07 -0.44
C ALA A 206 -17.98 -9.04 0.33
N ASP A 207 -17.38 -8.38 1.32
CA ASP A 207 -18.05 -7.40 2.18
C ASP A 207 -18.08 -5.97 1.61
N LEU A 208 -17.49 -5.75 0.43
CA LEU A 208 -17.42 -4.43 -0.18
C LEU A 208 -18.82 -3.99 -0.68
N PRO A 209 -19.38 -2.87 -0.19
CA PRO A 209 -20.67 -2.37 -0.67
C PRO A 209 -20.58 -2.03 -2.15
N ASP A 210 -21.54 -2.51 -2.94
CA ASP A 210 -21.57 -2.35 -4.41
C ASP A 210 -20.27 -2.83 -5.12
N GLY A 211 -19.55 -3.77 -4.48
CA GLY A 211 -18.24 -4.24 -4.92
C GLY A 211 -18.23 -5.02 -6.24
N GLY A 212 -19.38 -5.48 -6.73
CA GLY A 212 -19.45 -6.33 -7.93
C GLY A 212 -18.79 -5.70 -9.18
N ARG A 213 -19.03 -4.41 -9.44
CA ARG A 213 -18.42 -3.71 -10.58
C ARG A 213 -16.94 -3.40 -10.35
N PHE A 214 -16.55 -3.11 -9.11
CA PHE A 214 -15.16 -2.94 -8.73
C PHE A 214 -14.38 -4.23 -9.02
N LEU A 215 -14.91 -5.39 -8.59
CA LEU A 215 -14.28 -6.68 -8.79
C LEU A 215 -14.21 -7.09 -10.26
N GLU A 216 -15.25 -6.81 -11.04
CA GLU A 216 -15.22 -7.01 -12.49
C GLU A 216 -14.07 -6.24 -13.15
N ARG A 217 -13.93 -4.95 -12.83
CA ARG A 217 -12.84 -4.11 -13.36
C ARG A 217 -11.47 -4.57 -12.88
N LEU A 218 -11.36 -4.96 -11.61
CA LEU A 218 -10.10 -5.44 -11.05
C LEU A 218 -9.65 -6.74 -11.72
N LYS A 219 -10.54 -7.72 -11.89
CA LYS A 219 -10.24 -8.97 -12.62
C LYS A 219 -9.84 -8.70 -14.06
N ARG A 220 -10.53 -7.77 -14.72
CA ARG A 220 -10.24 -7.36 -16.09
C ARG A 220 -8.87 -6.71 -16.23
N LEU A 221 -8.50 -5.82 -15.31
CA LEU A 221 -7.15 -5.23 -15.26
C LEU A 221 -6.07 -6.31 -15.24
N PHE A 222 -6.21 -7.28 -14.33
CA PHE A 222 -5.23 -8.38 -14.22
C PHE A 222 -5.22 -9.24 -15.49
N THR A 223 -6.39 -9.59 -16.03
CA THR A 223 -6.47 -10.33 -17.30
C THR A 223 -5.78 -9.60 -18.45
N ASP A 224 -5.95 -8.28 -18.52
CA ASP A 224 -5.42 -7.45 -19.60
C ASP A 224 -3.91 -7.23 -19.48
N HIS A 225 -3.34 -7.29 -18.27
CA HIS A 225 -1.98 -6.83 -17.95
C HIS A 225 -1.06 -7.85 -17.27
N TRP A 226 -1.54 -9.04 -16.90
CA TRP A 226 -0.69 -10.09 -16.32
C TRP A 226 0.14 -10.79 -17.42
N PRO A 227 1.45 -11.01 -17.23
CA PRO A 227 2.27 -11.71 -18.22
C PRO A 227 1.79 -13.15 -18.44
N ALA A 228 1.89 -13.67 -19.67
CA ALA A 228 1.46 -15.03 -19.98
C ALA A 228 2.32 -16.12 -19.28
N THR A 229 3.51 -15.74 -18.80
CA THR A 229 4.45 -16.64 -18.12
C THR A 229 4.44 -16.33 -16.62
N GLN A 230 4.04 -17.31 -15.79
CA GLN A 230 4.03 -17.26 -14.32
C GLN A 230 5.43 -17.16 -13.67
N SER A 231 6.40 -16.55 -14.35
CA SER A 231 7.67 -16.19 -13.72
C SER A 231 7.47 -14.84 -13.04
N LEU A 232 7.07 -14.89 -11.76
CA LEU A 232 7.39 -13.81 -10.83
C LEU A 232 8.87 -13.47 -11.07
N PRO A 233 9.23 -12.21 -11.38
CA PRO A 233 10.61 -11.86 -11.54
C PRO A 233 11.33 -12.17 -10.23
N ALA A 234 12.23 -13.15 -10.28
CA ALA A 234 13.16 -13.40 -9.22
C ALA A 234 14.08 -12.18 -9.13
N ALA A 235 14.01 -11.49 -7.99
CA ALA A 235 15.10 -10.74 -7.38
C ALA A 235 15.88 -9.79 -8.30
N GLU A 236 15.31 -8.63 -8.64
CA GLU A 236 16.11 -7.41 -8.85
C GLU A 236 15.39 -6.20 -8.23
N GLY A 237 15.87 -5.78 -7.06
CA GLY A 237 15.50 -4.53 -6.39
C GLY A 237 14.20 -4.58 -5.59
N GLU A 238 14.28 -4.23 -4.30
CA GLU A 238 13.17 -4.11 -3.34
C GLU A 238 12.09 -3.05 -3.71
N ASN A 239 12.04 -2.58 -4.96
CA ASN A 239 11.06 -1.61 -5.47
C ASN A 239 10.61 -1.88 -6.92
N ALA A 240 10.85 -3.07 -7.49
CA ALA A 240 10.22 -3.47 -8.74
C ALA A 240 8.74 -3.80 -8.51
N GLY A 241 7.96 -2.76 -8.16
CA GLY A 241 6.56 -2.87 -7.76
C GLY A 241 5.71 -3.56 -8.82
N PHE A 242 4.68 -4.26 -8.33
CA PHE A 242 3.58 -4.89 -9.07
C PHE A 242 2.73 -3.87 -9.83
N HIS A 243 3.36 -3.00 -10.62
CA HIS A 243 2.66 -2.00 -11.39
C HIS A 243 2.12 -2.65 -12.66
N ALA A 244 0.80 -2.71 -12.81
CA ALA A 244 0.17 -2.96 -14.08
C ALA A 244 0.67 -1.91 -15.08
N ARG A 245 1.20 -2.38 -16.21
CA ARG A 245 1.73 -1.50 -17.27
C ARG A 245 1.07 -1.83 -18.59
N PRO A 246 0.90 -0.84 -19.49
CA PRO A 246 0.45 -1.11 -20.85
C PRO A 246 1.36 -2.14 -21.53
N LEU A 247 0.75 -3.15 -22.15
CA LEU A 247 1.50 -4.23 -22.80
C LEU A 247 1.55 -4.04 -24.30
N VAL A 248 2.64 -4.49 -24.94
CA VAL A 248 2.82 -4.43 -26.40
C VAL A 248 1.66 -5.12 -27.13
N ARG A 249 1.16 -6.25 -26.61
CA ARG A 249 0.02 -6.98 -27.19
C ARG A 249 -1.30 -6.19 -27.23
N ASN A 250 -1.43 -5.16 -26.39
CA ASN A 250 -2.61 -4.32 -26.31
C ASN A 250 -2.50 -3.06 -27.18
N ALA A 251 -1.35 -2.84 -27.83
CA ALA A 251 -1.11 -1.64 -28.63
C ALA A 251 -2.19 -1.45 -29.72
N ARG A 252 -2.52 -0.19 -29.96
CA ARG A 252 -3.47 0.23 -30.98
C ARG A 252 -2.85 1.32 -31.86
N PRO A 253 -3.28 1.41 -33.13
CA PRO A 253 -2.91 2.53 -34.00
C PRO A 253 -3.20 3.89 -33.38
N LEU A 254 -2.38 4.89 -33.68
CA LEU A 254 -2.46 6.24 -33.08
C LEU A 254 -3.80 6.93 -33.31
N ASP A 255 -4.43 6.73 -34.47
CA ASP A 255 -5.78 7.24 -34.78
C ASP A 255 -6.86 6.67 -33.86
N VAL A 256 -6.71 5.40 -33.44
CA VAL A 256 -7.58 4.77 -32.43
C VAL A 256 -7.36 5.40 -31.06
N LEU A 257 -6.11 5.73 -30.69
CA LEU A 257 -5.80 6.41 -29.44
C LEU A 257 -6.42 7.81 -29.40
N VAL A 258 -6.35 8.55 -30.50
CA VAL A 258 -6.99 9.88 -30.62
C VAL A 258 -8.50 9.78 -30.43
N GLU A 259 -9.14 8.79 -31.03
CA GLU A 259 -10.58 8.59 -30.88
C GLU A 259 -10.97 8.17 -29.45
N LEU A 260 -10.14 7.38 -28.77
CA LEU A 260 -10.35 7.04 -27.36
C LEU A 260 -10.21 8.26 -26.45
N ALA A 261 -9.19 9.10 -26.68
CA ALA A 261 -9.03 10.37 -25.97
C ALA A 261 -10.24 11.30 -26.19
N ARG A 262 -10.73 11.38 -27.43
CA ARG A 262 -11.93 12.18 -27.76
C ARG A 262 -13.17 11.70 -27.00
N ARG A 263 -13.36 10.39 -26.91
CA ARG A 263 -14.48 9.80 -26.16
C ARG A 263 -14.35 10.04 -24.65
N ASP A 264 -13.14 9.95 -24.10
CA ASP A 264 -12.89 10.28 -22.67
C ASP A 264 -13.22 11.75 -22.38
N ILE A 265 -12.67 12.67 -23.16
CA ILE A 265 -12.93 14.12 -23.03
C ILE A 265 -14.44 14.41 -23.15
N ALA A 266 -15.13 13.81 -24.12
CA ALA A 266 -16.57 13.97 -24.27
C ALA A 266 -17.38 13.42 -23.08
N GLN A 267 -16.95 12.29 -22.50
CA GLN A 267 -17.58 11.77 -21.27
C GLN A 267 -17.39 12.72 -20.08
N ARG A 268 -16.17 13.26 -19.90
CA ARG A 268 -15.85 14.22 -18.84
C ARG A 268 -16.65 15.52 -18.99
N ALA A 269 -16.70 16.07 -20.20
CA ALA A 269 -17.52 17.24 -20.53
C ALA A 269 -19.01 16.97 -20.25
N GLY A 270 -19.53 15.83 -20.68
CA GLY A 270 -20.89 15.39 -20.41
C GLY A 270 -21.22 15.30 -18.91
N PHE A 271 -20.29 14.77 -18.11
CA PHE A 271 -20.43 14.69 -16.66
C PHE A 271 -20.43 16.08 -16.00
N LEU A 272 -19.47 16.95 -16.34
CA LEU A 272 -19.39 18.32 -15.82
C LEU A 272 -20.65 19.12 -16.15
N ARG A 273 -21.16 18.97 -17.38
CA ARG A 273 -22.41 19.58 -17.82
C ARG A 273 -23.60 19.10 -17.00
N ALA A 274 -23.68 17.80 -16.71
CA ALA A 274 -24.74 17.24 -15.86
C ALA A 274 -24.67 17.77 -14.41
N ARG A 275 -23.48 18.17 -13.95
CA ARG A 275 -23.25 18.84 -12.65
C ARG A 275 -23.43 20.36 -12.68
N GLY A 276 -23.85 20.93 -13.82
CA GLY A 276 -24.06 22.38 -13.98
C GLY A 276 -22.77 23.19 -14.20
N LYS A 277 -21.62 22.53 -14.39
CA LYS A 277 -20.33 23.16 -14.72
C LYS A 277 -20.21 23.39 -16.22
N THR A 278 -21.10 24.20 -16.80
CA THR A 278 -21.21 24.38 -18.26
C THR A 278 -19.95 24.96 -18.88
N THR A 279 -19.33 25.99 -18.27
CA THR A 279 -18.10 26.59 -18.81
C THR A 279 -16.95 25.58 -18.92
N HIS A 280 -16.75 24.75 -17.88
CA HIS A 280 -15.74 23.69 -17.91
C HIS A 280 -16.06 22.63 -18.97
N ALA A 281 -17.34 22.27 -19.13
CA ALA A 281 -17.74 21.31 -20.16
C ALA A 281 -17.52 21.87 -21.58
N ASP A 282 -17.80 23.14 -21.79
CA ASP A 282 -17.64 23.80 -23.10
C ASP A 282 -16.14 23.95 -23.44
N ALA A 283 -15.28 24.26 -22.46
CA ALA A 283 -13.83 24.28 -22.65
C ALA A 283 -13.27 22.93 -23.12
N LEU A 284 -13.81 21.81 -22.59
CA LEU A 284 -13.42 20.46 -23.04
C LEU A 284 -13.97 20.12 -24.44
N ASP A 285 -15.19 20.55 -24.76
CA ASP A 285 -15.82 20.27 -26.06
C ASP A 285 -15.15 21.06 -27.21
N GLU A 286 -14.48 22.17 -26.92
CA GLU A 286 -13.75 23.00 -27.89
C GLU A 286 -12.32 22.52 -28.20
N LEU A 287 -11.85 21.47 -27.53
CA LEU A 287 -10.49 20.94 -27.72
C LEU A 287 -10.26 20.42 -29.14
N THR A 288 -9.11 20.80 -29.72
CA THR A 288 -8.60 20.24 -30.97
C THR A 288 -7.66 19.07 -30.68
N PHE A 289 -7.86 17.95 -31.34
CA PHE A 289 -7.05 16.76 -31.10
C PHE A 289 -5.84 16.71 -32.04
N VAL A 290 -4.65 16.65 -31.46
CA VAL A 290 -3.37 16.59 -32.19
C VAL A 290 -2.54 15.43 -31.65
N THR A 291 -1.57 14.98 -32.45
CA THR A 291 -0.69 13.88 -32.06
C THR A 291 0.70 14.38 -31.70
N GLY A 292 1.31 13.77 -30.68
CA GLY A 292 2.64 14.11 -30.18
C GLY A 292 2.58 14.66 -28.76
N LYS A 293 3.66 14.43 -28.00
CA LYS A 293 3.76 14.95 -26.63
C LYS A 293 4.20 16.42 -26.68
N PRO A 294 3.51 17.35 -25.99
CA PRO A 294 3.96 18.73 -25.91
C PRO A 294 5.24 18.84 -25.08
N GLU A 295 6.15 19.74 -25.45
CA GLU A 295 7.39 19.97 -24.67
C GLU A 295 7.12 20.83 -23.43
N HIS A 296 6.24 21.82 -23.59
CA HIS A 296 5.89 22.80 -22.56
C HIS A 296 4.37 23.05 -22.58
N PRO A 297 3.58 22.11 -22.04
CA PRO A 297 2.12 22.24 -22.06
C PRO A 297 1.69 23.50 -21.32
N GLU A 298 0.87 24.33 -21.96
CA GLU A 298 0.26 25.49 -21.35
C GLU A 298 -1.05 25.09 -20.64
N TRP A 299 -1.11 25.38 -19.34
CA TRP A 299 -2.29 25.11 -18.53
C TRP A 299 -3.31 26.24 -18.73
N GLU A 300 -4.42 25.94 -19.41
CA GLU A 300 -5.51 26.87 -19.70
C GLU A 300 -6.86 26.34 -19.18
N GLU A 301 -7.97 26.96 -19.60
CA GLU A 301 -9.34 26.66 -19.16
C GLU A 301 -9.72 25.16 -19.26
N ALA A 302 -9.19 24.45 -20.26
CA ALA A 302 -9.43 23.01 -20.42
C ALA A 302 -8.66 22.16 -19.38
N GLY A 303 -7.49 22.59 -18.93
CA GLY A 303 -6.77 21.97 -17.81
C GLY A 303 -7.57 22.14 -16.51
N ASP A 304 -8.04 23.36 -16.23
CA ASP A 304 -8.90 23.65 -15.08
C ASP A 304 -10.20 22.82 -15.11
N ALA A 305 -10.74 22.55 -16.30
CA ALA A 305 -11.89 21.67 -16.45
C ALA A 305 -11.60 20.21 -16.07
N LEU A 306 -10.40 19.69 -16.36
CA LEU A 306 -9.99 18.35 -15.94
C LEU A 306 -9.79 18.26 -14.42
N ASP A 307 -9.26 19.30 -13.79
CA ASP A 307 -9.15 19.37 -12.33
C ASP A 307 -10.53 19.46 -11.66
N ALA A 308 -11.41 20.31 -12.19
CA ALA A 308 -12.79 20.43 -11.72
C ALA A 308 -13.58 19.11 -11.88
N PHE A 309 -13.22 18.28 -12.86
CA PHE A 309 -13.75 16.92 -13.01
C PHE A 309 -13.17 15.98 -11.94
N ALA A 310 -11.85 15.98 -11.75
CA ALA A 310 -11.18 15.16 -10.74
C ALA A 310 -11.72 15.45 -9.33
N ASP A 311 -11.97 16.72 -9.01
CA ASP A 311 -12.56 17.13 -7.74
C ASP A 311 -13.95 16.55 -7.52
N GLU A 312 -14.80 16.58 -8.54
CA GLU A 312 -16.13 15.98 -8.47
C GLU A 312 -16.08 14.48 -8.28
N VAL A 313 -15.20 13.78 -8.99
CA VAL A 313 -15.08 12.32 -8.89
C VAL A 313 -14.48 11.90 -7.55
N ARG A 314 -13.44 12.60 -7.08
CA ARG A 314 -12.62 12.15 -5.95
C ARG A 314 -13.08 12.71 -4.61
N TYR A 315 -13.55 13.95 -4.56
CA TYR A 315 -13.79 14.67 -3.31
C TYR A 315 -15.25 15.10 -3.10
N SER A 316 -16.08 15.11 -4.14
CA SER A 316 -17.52 15.35 -3.95
C SER A 316 -18.24 14.11 -3.41
N GLY A 317 -19.23 14.34 -2.53
CA GLY A 317 -20.07 13.28 -1.97
C GLY A 317 -20.12 13.27 -0.43
N PRO A 318 -20.85 12.31 0.17
CA PRO A 318 -20.88 12.14 1.62
C PRO A 318 -19.50 11.74 2.16
N LYS A 319 -19.27 12.01 3.44
CA LYS A 319 -18.05 11.58 4.13
C LYS A 319 -17.90 10.06 3.99
N ARG A 320 -16.79 9.63 3.39
CA ARG A 320 -16.49 8.21 3.16
C ARG A 320 -15.84 7.56 4.39
N PRO A 321 -16.07 6.26 4.63
CA PRO A 321 -15.39 5.51 5.68
C PRO A 321 -13.88 5.45 5.39
N SER A 322 -13.07 5.26 6.43
CA SER A 322 -11.60 5.30 6.33
C SER A 322 -11.04 4.25 5.37
N TRP A 323 -11.65 3.05 5.28
CA TRP A 323 -11.22 1.97 4.40
C TRP A 323 -11.24 2.39 2.92
N HIS A 324 -12.14 3.31 2.55
CA HIS A 324 -12.24 3.81 1.18
C HIS A 324 -10.95 4.54 0.76
N TYR A 325 -10.32 5.27 1.67
CA TYR A 325 -9.06 5.97 1.39
C TYR A 325 -7.92 4.95 1.20
N GLY A 326 -7.81 3.96 2.10
CA GLY A 326 -6.81 2.89 1.96
C GLY A 326 -6.94 2.11 0.64
N LEU A 327 -8.17 1.74 0.26
CA LEU A 327 -8.45 1.05 -1.01
C LEU A 327 -8.15 1.93 -2.23
N LYS A 328 -8.45 3.24 -2.16
CA LYS A 328 -8.14 4.19 -3.23
C LYS A 328 -6.62 4.29 -3.44
N GLU A 329 -5.85 4.50 -2.36
CA GLU A 329 -4.39 4.57 -2.44
C GLU A 329 -3.79 3.25 -2.95
N ALA A 330 -4.38 2.11 -2.60
CA ALA A 330 -3.94 0.83 -3.13
C ALA A 330 -4.22 0.65 -4.63
N CYS A 331 -5.40 1.08 -5.09
CA CYS A 331 -5.73 1.10 -6.52
C CYS A 331 -4.76 1.98 -7.30
N HIS A 332 -4.36 3.12 -6.74
CA HIS A 332 -3.28 3.93 -7.31
C HIS A 332 -1.94 3.17 -7.30
N GLY A 333 -1.57 2.57 -6.17
CA GLY A 333 -0.32 1.81 -6.02
C GLY A 333 -0.12 0.69 -7.05
N ILE A 334 -1.20 0.05 -7.51
CA ILE A 334 -1.13 -1.04 -8.51
C ILE A 334 -0.77 -0.54 -9.92
N ALA A 335 -0.88 0.74 -10.25
CA ALA A 335 -0.48 1.24 -11.57
C ALA A 335 0.29 2.56 -11.57
N ALA A 336 0.47 3.17 -10.39
CA ALA A 336 0.93 4.53 -10.23
C ALA A 336 0.19 5.50 -11.19
N ASP A 337 -1.12 5.29 -11.37
CA ASP A 337 -1.91 5.99 -12.37
C ASP A 337 -3.31 6.34 -11.84
N TYR A 338 -3.58 7.64 -11.78
CA TYR A 338 -4.86 8.17 -11.32
C TYR A 338 -6.04 7.84 -12.25
N VAL A 339 -5.80 7.66 -13.55
CA VAL A 339 -6.86 7.26 -14.50
C VAL A 339 -7.37 5.86 -14.12
N LEU A 340 -6.46 4.95 -13.81
CA LEU A 340 -6.83 3.61 -13.41
C LEU A 340 -7.49 3.59 -12.03
N GLN A 341 -6.96 4.35 -11.08
CA GLN A 341 -7.57 4.51 -9.77
C GLN A 341 -9.03 4.99 -9.89
N ASP A 342 -9.28 6.03 -10.70
CA ASP A 342 -10.61 6.58 -10.89
C ASP A 342 -11.53 5.59 -11.63
N TRP A 343 -11.04 4.87 -12.65
CA TRP A 343 -11.81 3.82 -13.32
C TRP A 343 -12.16 2.65 -12.38
N LEU A 344 -11.23 2.17 -11.55
CA LEU A 344 -11.51 1.11 -10.59
C LEU A 344 -12.53 1.56 -9.54
N MET A 345 -12.34 2.75 -8.98
CA MET A 345 -13.07 3.22 -7.80
C MET A 345 -14.38 3.96 -8.12
N LEU A 346 -14.66 4.27 -9.39
CA LEU A 346 -15.78 5.13 -9.81
C LEU A 346 -17.12 4.81 -9.14
N PHE A 347 -17.45 3.52 -9.02
CA PHE A 347 -18.73 3.05 -8.47
C PHE A 347 -18.80 3.09 -6.95
N LEU A 348 -17.65 3.05 -6.27
CA LEU A 348 -17.56 3.20 -4.82
C LEU A 348 -17.53 4.68 -4.41
N LEU A 349 -17.06 5.53 -5.33
CA LEU A 349 -16.93 6.98 -5.17
C LEU A 349 -18.25 7.73 -5.37
N GLN A 350 -19.18 7.15 -6.14
CA GLN A 350 -20.45 7.78 -6.48
C GLN A 350 -21.61 7.02 -5.82
N PRO A 351 -22.08 7.42 -4.61
CA PRO A 351 -23.40 7.01 -4.19
C PRO A 351 -24.36 7.58 -5.22
N ASP A 352 -25.14 6.71 -5.85
CA ASP A 352 -26.13 6.98 -6.88
C ASP A 352 -26.36 8.47 -7.18
N LEU A 353 -26.09 8.89 -8.43
CA LEU A 353 -26.85 9.99 -9.03
C LEU A 353 -28.29 9.80 -8.56
N PRO A 354 -28.88 10.78 -7.85
CA PRO A 354 -30.05 10.54 -7.01
C PRO A 354 -31.03 9.68 -7.77
N GLU A 355 -31.34 8.48 -7.24
CA GLU A 355 -32.41 7.66 -7.80
C GLU A 355 -33.57 8.63 -8.07
N PRO A 356 -34.12 8.65 -9.30
CA PRO A 356 -35.14 9.61 -9.63
C PRO A 356 -36.27 9.41 -8.62
N LYS A 357 -36.43 10.39 -7.72
CA LYS A 357 -37.50 10.40 -6.71
C LYS A 357 -38.77 9.90 -7.41
N PRO A 358 -39.48 8.89 -6.88
CA PRO A 358 -40.72 8.46 -7.50
C PRO A 358 -41.61 9.69 -7.63
N ARG A 359 -41.91 10.09 -8.88
CA ARG A 359 -42.62 11.35 -9.12
C ARG A 359 -44.02 11.28 -8.51
N PRO A 360 -44.54 12.40 -7.98
CA PRO A 360 -45.98 12.57 -7.90
C PRO A 360 -46.55 12.45 -9.32
N ARG A 361 -47.53 11.55 -9.49
CA ARG A 361 -48.20 11.33 -10.77
C ARG A 361 -48.90 12.62 -11.21
N GLY A 362 -48.57 13.14 -12.40
CA GLY A 362 -49.49 14.00 -13.16
C GLY A 362 -49.06 15.44 -13.51
N GLY A 363 -47.92 15.63 -14.18
CA GLY A 363 -47.57 16.93 -14.78
C GLY A 363 -47.19 16.83 -16.26
N LEU A 364 -47.57 17.82 -17.07
CA LEU A 364 -47.39 17.89 -18.54
C LEU A 364 -45.93 17.65 -19.01
N ILE A 365 -44.94 18.01 -18.19
CA ILE A 365 -43.50 17.78 -18.43
C ILE A 365 -43.16 16.28 -18.48
N SER A 366 -43.98 15.42 -17.86
CA SER A 366 -43.82 13.95 -17.90
C SER A 366 -44.16 13.35 -19.26
N ARG A 367 -44.94 14.06 -20.10
CA ARG A 367 -45.36 13.59 -21.44
C ARG A 367 -44.39 13.96 -22.55
N LEU A 368 -43.45 14.88 -22.31
CA LEU A 368 -42.54 15.37 -23.35
C LEU A 368 -41.28 14.51 -23.54
N GLY A 369 -41.09 13.42 -22.80
CA GLY A 369 -40.08 12.39 -23.12
C GLY A 369 -38.62 12.84 -23.21
N LEU A 370 -38.30 14.12 -22.98
CA LEU A 370 -36.95 14.66 -22.99
C LEU A 370 -36.27 14.31 -21.66
N ARG A 371 -35.93 13.03 -21.51
CA ARG A 371 -34.83 12.63 -20.63
C ARG A 371 -33.54 13.16 -21.30
N ARG A 372 -32.89 14.15 -20.69
CA ARG A 372 -31.43 14.13 -20.73
C ARG A 372 -31.07 13.02 -19.74
N GLU A 373 -30.88 11.81 -20.24
CA GLU A 373 -30.14 10.80 -19.51
C GLU A 373 -28.79 11.45 -19.22
N SER A 374 -28.47 11.65 -17.93
CA SER A 374 -27.11 12.05 -17.56
C SER A 374 -26.18 11.01 -18.19
N PRO A 375 -25.17 11.41 -18.98
CA PRO A 375 -24.22 10.46 -19.54
C PRO A 375 -23.72 9.59 -18.41
N SER A 376 -23.86 8.27 -18.53
CA SER A 376 -23.29 7.35 -17.55
C SER A 376 -21.78 7.51 -17.63
N LEU A 377 -21.19 8.13 -16.61
CA LEU A 377 -19.74 8.18 -16.49
C LEU A 377 -19.26 6.75 -16.24
N ASP A 378 -18.46 6.19 -17.15
CA ASP A 378 -17.87 4.86 -16.97
C ASP A 378 -16.33 4.87 -17.03
N LEU A 379 -15.69 5.90 -17.60
CA LEU A 379 -14.24 6.00 -17.76
C LEU A 379 -13.62 4.84 -18.58
N GLU A 380 -14.44 4.09 -19.31
CA GLU A 380 -13.98 3.00 -20.16
C GLU A 380 -13.09 3.47 -21.34
N PRO A 381 -13.36 4.63 -21.98
CA PRO A 381 -12.44 5.19 -22.97
C PRO A 381 -11.07 5.52 -22.36
N ALA A 382 -11.02 6.02 -21.13
CA ALA A 382 -9.79 6.36 -20.43
C ALA A 382 -8.95 5.10 -20.12
N TYR A 383 -9.59 4.06 -19.59
CA TYR A 383 -8.95 2.76 -19.37
C TYR A 383 -8.47 2.13 -20.69
N SER A 384 -9.29 2.17 -21.74
CA SER A 384 -8.93 1.62 -23.05
C SER A 384 -7.76 2.36 -23.69
N LEU A 385 -7.69 3.68 -23.54
CA LEU A 385 -6.56 4.51 -23.97
C LEU A 385 -5.29 4.10 -23.22
N TRP A 386 -5.37 4.05 -21.89
CA TRP A 386 -4.26 3.66 -21.02
C TRP A 386 -3.76 2.25 -21.35
N LYS A 387 -4.68 1.27 -21.43
CA LYS A 387 -4.39 -0.13 -21.76
C LYS A 387 -3.61 -0.28 -23.06
N ALA A 388 -3.93 0.53 -24.06
CA ALA A 388 -3.28 0.54 -25.36
C ALA A 388 -1.93 1.27 -25.37
N GLY A 389 -1.49 1.83 -24.23
CA GLY A 389 -0.28 2.62 -24.09
C GLY A 389 -0.41 4.02 -24.68
N GLY A 390 -1.63 4.56 -24.73
CA GLY A 390 -1.88 5.95 -25.08
C GLY A 390 -2.03 6.83 -23.83
N ARG A 391 -1.69 8.11 -23.97
CA ARG A 391 -1.98 9.19 -23.01
C ARG A 391 -2.34 10.46 -23.75
N TYR A 392 -2.92 11.42 -23.03
CA TYR A 392 -3.06 12.78 -23.52
C TYR A 392 -2.62 13.80 -22.48
N GLU A 393 -2.18 14.95 -22.96
CA GLU A 393 -1.94 16.17 -22.18
C GLU A 393 -2.71 17.33 -22.83
N ILE A 394 -3.15 18.30 -22.01
CA ILE A 394 -3.75 19.54 -22.51
C ILE A 394 -2.64 20.57 -22.72
N ASP A 395 -2.65 21.18 -23.89
CA ASP A 395 -1.74 22.27 -24.26
C ASP A 395 -2.56 23.38 -24.91
N GLY A 396 -2.98 24.34 -24.07
CA GLY A 396 -3.97 25.34 -24.43
C GLY A 396 -5.28 24.74 -24.96
N LYS A 397 -5.58 25.00 -26.24
CA LYS A 397 -6.77 24.45 -26.93
C LYS A 397 -6.57 23.07 -27.55
N ASN A 398 -5.39 22.47 -27.37
CA ASN A 398 -5.07 21.17 -27.95
C ASN A 398 -5.14 20.07 -26.89
N CYS A 399 -5.75 18.94 -27.26
CA CYS A 399 -5.59 17.66 -26.59
C CYS A 399 -4.51 16.88 -27.35
N CYS A 400 -3.31 16.86 -26.79
CA CYS A 400 -2.11 16.27 -27.39
C CYS A 400 -2.01 14.79 -27.02
N VAL A 401 -2.32 13.91 -27.96
CA VAL A 401 -2.37 12.45 -27.75
C VAL A 401 -1.05 11.80 -28.18
N TYR A 402 -0.48 10.97 -27.32
CA TYR A 402 0.83 10.34 -27.56
C TYR A 402 0.91 8.93 -26.98
N GLU A 403 1.90 8.18 -27.44
CA GLU A 403 2.19 6.84 -26.95
C GLU A 403 3.20 6.89 -25.80
N VAL A 404 3.03 6.00 -24.82
CA VAL A 404 3.99 5.79 -23.72
C VAL A 404 4.71 4.44 -23.87
N GLU A 405 5.75 4.25 -23.05
CA GLU A 405 6.47 2.99 -22.97
C GLU A 405 5.52 1.83 -22.66
N ARG A 406 5.73 0.71 -23.37
CA ARG A 406 4.96 -0.52 -23.23
C ARG A 406 5.89 -1.65 -22.85
N HIS A 407 5.38 -2.59 -22.08
CA HIS A 407 6.14 -3.75 -21.66
C HIS A 407 5.83 -4.97 -22.52
N GLU A 408 6.85 -5.80 -22.74
CA GLU A 408 6.65 -7.17 -23.21
C GLU A 408 5.91 -7.97 -22.12
N GLY A 409 5.00 -8.86 -22.50
CA GLY A 409 4.21 -9.64 -21.55
C GLY A 409 3.54 -10.85 -22.16
#